data_AF-A0A6L9QML5-F1
#
_entry.id   AF-A0A6L9QML5-F1
#
_cell.length_a   1.000
_cell.length_b   1.000
_cell.length_c   1.000
_cell.angle_alpha   90.00
_cell.angle_beta   90.00
_cell.angle_gamma   90.00
#
_symmetry.space_group_name_H-M   'P 1'
#
loop_
_entity.id
_entity.type
_entity.pdbx_description
1 polymer ?
#
loop_
_entity_poly.entity_id
_entity_poly.type
_entity_poly.pdbx_seq_one_letter_code
_entity_poly.pdbx_strand_id
1 'polypeptide(L)'
;TSVGLAAGVALAAALPDLPYACGLGTLSLLEGDVVRDPLRPVAGEIEVRRPVLDEEALRRWEVPAEAWRDRALAAQEHLAGPAVIEVAS
;
A
#
# COMPACT_ATOMS: atom_id res chain seq x y z
N THR A 1 -1.17 2.20 4.69
CA THR A 1 0.27 1.91 4.88
C THR A 1 1.04 2.37 3.65
N SER A 2 2.36 2.53 3.75
CA SER A 2 3.21 2.93 2.62
C SER A 2 3.15 1.97 1.43
N VAL A 3 2.89 0.68 1.67
CA VAL A 3 2.78 -0.34 0.59
C VAL A 3 1.71 0.04 -0.43
N GLY A 4 0.50 0.40 0.04
CA GLY A 4 -0.58 0.84 -0.85
C GLY A 4 -0.34 2.22 -1.46
N LEU A 5 0.22 3.15 -0.68
CA LEU A 5 0.55 4.49 -1.17
C LEU A 5 1.55 4.47 -2.33
N ALA A 6 2.53 3.56 -2.30
CA ALA A 6 3.51 3.41 -3.36
C ALA A 6 2.87 3.15 -4.74
N ALA A 7 1.75 2.43 -4.80
CA ALA A 7 1.02 2.23 -6.05
C ALA A 7 0.43 3.54 -6.59
N GLY A 8 -0.14 4.36 -5.69
CA GLY A 8 -0.64 5.70 -6.04
C GLY A 8 0.48 6.66 -6.45
N VAL A 9 1.62 6.63 -5.76
CA VAL A 9 2.82 7.41 -6.11
C VAL A 9 3.36 7.00 -7.48
N ALA A 10 3.46 5.70 -7.76
CA ALA A 10 3.90 5.20 -9.06
C ALA A 10 2.95 5.60 -10.19
N LEU A 11 1.63 5.56 -9.95
CA LEU A 11 0.64 6.05 -10.91
C LEU A 11 0.82 7.55 -11.18
N ALA A 12 0.93 8.37 -10.14
CA ALA A 12 1.15 9.80 -10.29
C ALA A 12 2.42 10.09 -11.10
N ALA A 13 3.52 9.40 -10.79
CA ALA A 13 4.79 9.53 -11.50
C ALA A 13 4.75 9.10 -12.97
N ALA A 14 3.77 8.27 -13.36
CA ALA A 14 3.59 7.79 -14.72
C ALA A 14 2.67 8.70 -15.57
N LEU A 15 1.98 9.66 -14.96
CA LEU A 15 1.11 10.58 -15.69
C LEU A 15 1.94 11.62 -16.46
N PRO A 16 1.48 12.08 -17.64
CA PRO A 16 2.20 13.08 -18.43
C PRO A 16 2.33 14.44 -17.73
N ASP A 17 1.34 14.80 -16.92
CA ASP A 17 1.31 16.04 -16.15
C ASP A 17 0.50 15.86 -14.86
N LEU A 18 0.83 16.64 -13.83
CA LEU A 18 0.17 16.65 -12.51
C LEU A 18 -0.15 18.09 -12.10
N PRO A 19 -1.17 18.73 -12.70
CA PRO A 19 -1.50 20.13 -12.42
C PRO A 19 -2.08 20.34 -11.01
N TYR A 20 -2.43 19.25 -10.31
CA TYR A 20 -3.01 19.24 -8.97
C TYR A 20 -2.26 18.27 -8.05
N ALA A 21 -2.27 18.58 -6.75
CA ALA A 21 -1.77 17.68 -5.73
C ALA A 21 -2.56 16.35 -5.71
N CYS A 22 -1.87 15.23 -5.56
CA CYS A 22 -2.43 13.90 -5.79
C CYS A 22 -3.21 13.29 -4.60
N GLY A 23 -3.33 14.01 -3.48
CA GLY A 23 -4.03 13.50 -2.28
C GLY A 23 -3.35 12.29 -1.60
N LEU A 24 -2.05 12.08 -1.82
CA LEU A 24 -1.30 10.90 -1.34
C LEU A 24 -0.68 11.07 0.06
N GLY A 25 -0.91 12.21 0.73
CA GLY A 25 -0.41 12.50 2.09
C GLY A 25 -1.19 11.85 3.23
N THR A 26 -1.99 10.81 2.96
CA THR A 26 -2.95 10.22 3.91
C THR A 26 -2.30 9.34 4.97
N LEU A 27 -1.01 9.02 4.85
CA LEU A 27 -0.29 8.27 5.89
C LEU A 27 -0.32 8.98 7.26
N SER A 28 -0.43 10.31 7.25
CA SER A 28 -0.55 11.13 8.46
C SER A 28 -1.81 10.84 9.30
N LEU A 29 -2.81 10.19 8.71
CA LEU A 29 -4.07 9.84 9.37
C LEU A 29 -3.99 8.50 10.13
N LEU A 30 -2.92 7.72 9.94
CA LEU A 30 -2.72 6.44 10.60
C LEU A 30 -1.77 6.59 11.80
N GLU A 31 -1.99 5.82 12.86
CA GLU A 31 -1.10 5.81 14.04
C GLU A 31 0.30 5.27 13.72
N GLY A 32 0.42 4.45 12.67
CA GLY A 32 1.69 3.88 12.26
C GLY A 32 1.70 3.29 10.87
N ASP A 33 2.80 2.62 10.56
CA ASP A 33 3.04 1.98 9.28
C ASP A 33 3.81 0.67 9.45
N VAL A 34 3.90 -0.10 8.37
CA VAL A 34 4.55 -1.44 8.34
C VAL A 34 5.97 -1.41 7.76
N VAL A 35 6.54 -0.20 7.60
CA VAL A 35 7.90 0.01 7.06
C VAL A 35 8.67 0.95 7.98
N ARG A 36 10.00 0.83 8.03
CA ARG A 36 10.85 1.73 8.84
C ARG A 36 11.02 3.12 8.26
N ASP A 37 10.95 3.23 6.94
CA ASP A 37 11.07 4.50 6.20
C ASP A 37 9.77 4.77 5.43
N PRO A 38 8.79 5.43 6.07
CA PRO A 38 7.45 5.59 5.52
C PRO A 38 7.41 6.65 4.42
N LEU A 39 6.52 6.48 3.44
CA LEU A 39 6.26 7.45 2.38
C LEU A 39 5.48 8.65 2.94
N ARG A 40 6.19 9.55 3.62
CA ARG A 40 5.65 10.81 4.15
C ARG A 40 5.95 11.95 3.17
N PRO A 41 5.00 12.88 2.97
CA PRO A 41 5.30 14.11 2.26
C PRO A 41 6.39 14.91 2.99
N VAL A 42 7.40 15.36 2.25
CA VAL A 42 8.40 16.32 2.70
C VAL A 42 8.30 17.53 1.77
N ALA A 43 8.06 18.71 2.35
CA ALA A 43 7.84 19.95 1.58
C ALA A 43 6.73 19.85 0.50
N GLY A 44 5.72 19.00 0.73
CA GLY A 44 4.61 18.82 -0.21
C GLY A 44 4.84 17.75 -1.29
N GLU A 45 6.02 17.13 -1.31
CA GLU A 45 6.39 16.11 -2.30
C GLU A 45 6.60 14.74 -1.63
N ILE A 46 6.39 13.66 -2.39
CA ILE A 46 6.65 12.29 -1.96
C ILE A 46 7.63 11.65 -2.93
N GLU A 47 8.67 11.01 -2.40
CA GLU A 47 9.65 10.27 -3.19
C GLU A 47 9.02 9.07 -3.90
N VAL A 48 9.31 8.93 -5.20
CA VAL A 48 8.89 7.77 -6.00
C VAL A 48 9.83 6.60 -5.71
N ARG A 49 9.44 5.75 -4.76
CA ARG A 49 10.18 4.54 -4.43
C ARG A 49 9.27 3.39 -4.04
N ARG A 50 9.79 2.18 -4.16
CA ARG A 50 9.17 0.99 -3.58
C ARG A 50 9.59 0.90 -2.10
N PRO A 51 8.65 0.99 -1.14
CA PRO A 51 9.00 0.86 0.26
C PRO A 51 9.31 -0.60 0.61
N VAL A 52 10.24 -0.80 1.54
CA VAL A 52 10.65 -2.13 2.01
C VAL A 52 9.88 -2.45 3.29
N LEU A 53 9.19 -3.60 3.29
CA LEU A 53 8.47 -4.09 4.45
C LEU A 53 9.44 -4.35 5.60
N ASP A 54 9.06 -3.93 6.80
CA ASP A 54 9.77 -4.28 8.01
C ASP A 54 8.93 -5.24 8.85
N GLU A 55 9.44 -6.45 9.08
CA GLU A 55 8.66 -7.47 9.78
C GLU A 55 8.32 -7.09 11.21
N GLU A 56 9.21 -6.35 11.89
CA GLU A 56 8.94 -5.92 13.27
C GLU A 56 7.85 -4.86 13.32
N ALA A 57 7.88 -3.88 12.41
CA ALA A 57 6.81 -2.92 12.25
C ALA A 57 5.49 -3.61 11.87
N LEU A 58 5.52 -4.60 10.97
CA LEU A 58 4.34 -5.37 10.58
C LEU A 58 3.71 -6.08 11.79
N ARG A 59 4.51 -6.79 12.59
CA ARG A 59 4.05 -7.56 13.76
C ARG A 59 3.27 -6.71 14.76
N ARG A 60 3.52 -5.40 14.84
CA ARG A 60 2.81 -4.48 15.75
C ARG A 60 1.34 -4.26 15.37
N TRP A 61 1.01 -4.43 14.09
CA TRP A 61 -0.32 -4.17 13.53
C TRP A 61 -0.99 -5.43 12.98
N GLU A 62 -0.36 -6.59 13.18
CA GLU A 62 -0.82 -7.86 12.66
C GLU A 62 -2.08 -8.32 13.39
N VAL A 63 -3.01 -8.91 12.63
CA VAL A 63 -4.27 -9.46 13.11
C VAL A 63 -4.47 -10.85 12.49
N PRO A 64 -5.31 -11.72 13.08
CA PRO A 64 -5.70 -12.97 12.45
C PRO A 64 -6.19 -12.74 11.02
N ALA A 65 -5.59 -13.47 10.08
CA ALA A 65 -5.71 -13.17 8.66
C ALA A 65 -6.77 -14.02 7.96
N GLU A 66 -7.37 -15.02 8.61
CA GLU A 66 -8.28 -15.99 8.00
C GLU A 66 -9.45 -15.31 7.29
N ALA A 67 -10.21 -14.48 8.01
CA ALA A 67 -11.35 -13.76 7.42
C ALA A 67 -10.95 -12.79 6.30
N TRP A 68 -9.75 -12.21 6.38
CA TRP A 68 -9.22 -11.33 5.33
C TRP A 68 -8.75 -12.11 4.10
N ARG A 69 -8.17 -13.30 4.28
CA ARG A 69 -7.78 -14.21 3.20
C ARG A 69 -9.00 -14.69 2.45
N ASP A 70 -10.02 -15.18 3.16
CA ASP A 70 -11.27 -15.63 2.55
C ASP A 70 -11.91 -14.52 1.71
N ARG A 71 -11.98 -13.31 2.27
CA ARG A 71 -12.51 -12.14 1.56
C ARG A 71 -11.69 -11.78 0.32
N ALA A 72 -10.36 -11.85 0.41
CA ALA A 72 -9.49 -11.52 -0.71
C ALA A 72 -9.55 -12.57 -1.82
N LEU A 73 -9.68 -13.86 -1.47
CA LEU A 73 -9.94 -14.93 -2.43
C LEU A 73 -11.28 -14.74 -3.13
N ALA A 74 -12.35 -14.45 -2.39
CA ALA A 74 -13.67 -14.16 -2.98
C ALA A 74 -13.62 -12.93 -3.92
N ALA A 75 -12.84 -11.90 -3.59
CA ALA A 75 -12.65 -10.76 -4.48
C ALA A 75 -11.90 -11.16 -5.76
N GLN A 76 -10.88 -12.02 -5.65
CA GLN A 76 -10.08 -12.48 -6.77
C GLN A 76 -10.91 -13.23 -7.83
N GLU A 77 -11.96 -13.96 -7.43
CA GLU A 77 -12.90 -14.63 -8.36
C GLU A 77 -13.58 -13.65 -9.33
N HIS A 78 -13.65 -12.37 -8.98
CA HIS A 78 -14.29 -11.32 -9.79
C HIS A 78 -13.30 -10.42 -10.53
N LEU A 79 -11.99 -10.55 -10.29
CA LEU A 79 -10.98 -9.71 -10.91
C LEU A 79 -10.43 -10.37 -12.18
N ALA A 80 -10.33 -9.60 -13.28
CA ALA A 80 -9.71 -10.04 -14.52
C ALA A 80 -8.15 -10.07 -14.47
N GLY A 81 -7.59 -10.21 -13.28
CA GLY A 81 -6.15 -10.15 -13.00
C GLY A 81 -5.54 -11.50 -12.64
N PRO A 82 -4.21 -11.59 -12.54
CA PRO A 82 -3.54 -12.81 -12.08
C PRO A 82 -3.91 -13.12 -10.63
N ALA A 83 -3.87 -14.41 -10.28
CA ALA A 83 -3.98 -14.82 -8.89
C ALA A 83 -2.83 -14.21 -8.07
N VAL A 84 -3.18 -13.47 -7.03
CA VAL A 84 -2.26 -12.75 -6.15
C VAL A 84 -2.13 -13.39 -4.76
N ILE A 85 -3.11 -14.20 -4.38
CA ILE A 85 -3.05 -15.04 -3.18
C ILE A 85 -3.10 -16.49 -3.65
N GLU A 86 -2.05 -17.25 -3.34
CA GLU A 86 -2.09 -18.70 -3.53
C GLU A 86 -3.10 -19.30 -2.54
N VAL A 87 -4.07 -20.05 -3.06
CA VAL A 87 -4.91 -20.89 -2.22
C VAL A 87 -4.03 -22.02 -1.73
N ALA A 88 -3.67 -22.01 -0.44
CA ALA A 88 -3.08 -23.20 0.16
C ALA A 88 -4.15 -24.31 0.16
N SER A 89 -3.90 -25.32 -0.66
CA SER A 89 -4.71 -26.55 -0.76
C SER A 89 -4.77 -27.33 0.55
#